data_AF-A0AAD8Z683-F1
#
_entry.id   AF-A0AAD8Z683-F1
#
_cell.length_a   1.000
_cell.length_b   1.000
_cell.length_c   1.000
_cell.angle_alpha   90.00
_cell.angle_beta   90.00
_cell.angle_gamma   90.00
#
_symmetry.space_group_name_H-M   'P 1'
#
loop_
_entity.id
_entity.type
_entity.pdbx_description
1 polymer ?
#
loop_
_entity_poly.entity_id
_entity_poly.type
_entity_poly.pdbx_seq_one_letter_code
_entity_poly.pdbx_strand_id
1 'polypeptide(L)'
;MVPTCFKTTTIVPVPKKPTMSCLNDYRPIALTSIIMKCFKRLVMRHIKTQLPPSLDLLQFAYRPNRSTDDAISTTLHLALTHLEKKGTYVRMLFIDFSSAFNTIVPQHLIGKLSLLA
;
A
#
# COMPACT_ATOMS: atom_id res chain seq x y z
N MET A 1 30.74 -1.29 4.81
CA MET A 1 30.51 -1.29 3.34
C MET A 1 29.17 -1.94 3.05
N VAL A 2 28.38 -1.44 2.09
CA VAL A 2 27.10 -2.05 1.68
C VAL A 2 27.33 -2.98 0.49
N PRO A 3 26.84 -4.23 0.48
CA PRO A 3 27.01 -5.17 -0.63
C PRO A 3 26.53 -4.59 -1.97
N THR A 4 27.27 -4.82 -3.05
CA THR A 4 26.91 -4.30 -4.39
C THR A 4 25.56 -4.82 -4.86
N CYS A 5 25.21 -6.06 -4.53
CA CYS A 5 23.92 -6.68 -4.86
C CYS A 5 22.71 -6.02 -4.16
N PHE A 6 22.93 -5.11 -3.20
CA PHE A 6 21.89 -4.29 -2.58
C PHE A 6 21.62 -3.02 -3.38
N LYS A 7 22.57 -2.60 -4.21
CA LYS A 7 22.50 -1.37 -5.00
C LYS A 7 22.00 -1.61 -6.43
N THR A 8 21.88 -2.87 -6.86
CA THR A 8 21.45 -3.26 -8.19
C THR A 8 20.03 -3.83 -8.18
N THR A 9 19.28 -3.57 -9.25
CA THR A 9 17.91 -4.04 -9.44
C THR A 9 17.63 -4.15 -10.93
N THR A 10 16.96 -5.22 -11.35
CA THR A 10 16.50 -5.39 -12.72
C THR A 10 15.07 -4.87 -12.84
N ILE A 11 14.83 -3.92 -13.73
CA ILE A 11 13.49 -3.38 -13.99
C ILE A 11 12.84 -4.18 -15.11
N VAL A 12 11.71 -4.83 -14.83
CA VAL A 12 10.93 -5.58 -15.81
C VAL A 12 9.60 -4.86 -16.03
N PRO A 13 9.32 -4.34 -17.23
CA PRO A 13 8.04 -3.71 -17.54
C PRO A 13 6.96 -4.79 -17.71
N VAL A 14 5.91 -4.73 -16.89
CA VAL A 14 4.77 -5.66 -16.96
C VAL A 14 3.53 -4.93 -17.48
N PRO A 15 2.83 -5.45 -18.50
CA PRO A 15 1.61 -4.84 -19.03
C PRO A 15 0.50 -4.69 -17.98
N LYS A 16 -0.15 -3.51 -17.92
CA LYS A 16 -1.36 -3.28 -17.09
C LYS A 16 -2.63 -3.84 -17.73
N LYS A 17 -2.66 -3.87 -19.07
CA LYS A 17 -3.81 -4.19 -19.89
C LYS A 17 -3.36 -4.95 -21.15
N PRO A 18 -4.22 -5.74 -21.80
CA PRO A 18 -3.83 -6.62 -22.90
C PRO A 18 -3.33 -5.86 -24.15
N THR A 19 -3.90 -4.71 -24.47
CA THR A 19 -3.50 -3.87 -25.61
C THR A 19 -2.74 -2.64 -25.14
N MET A 20 -1.50 -2.46 -25.61
CA MET A 20 -0.64 -1.38 -25.13
C MET A 20 -0.56 -0.24 -26.14
N SER A 21 -0.85 0.96 -25.65
CA SER A 21 -0.92 2.18 -26.44
C SER A 21 0.23 3.16 -26.14
N CYS A 22 0.72 3.16 -24.90
CA CYS A 22 1.83 4.02 -24.47
C CYS A 22 2.66 3.37 -23.35
N LEU A 23 3.84 3.94 -23.05
CA LEU A 23 4.73 3.42 -22.00
C LEU A 23 4.08 3.43 -20.59
N ASN A 24 3.12 4.33 -20.35
CA ASN A 24 2.38 4.39 -19.09
C ASN A 24 1.47 3.17 -18.87
N ASP A 25 1.22 2.37 -19.91
CA ASP A 25 0.48 1.11 -19.80
C ASP A 25 1.32 -0.02 -19.18
N TYR A 26 2.61 0.21 -18.92
CA TYR A 26 3.46 -0.73 -18.19
C TYR A 26 3.57 -0.35 -16.70
N ARG A 27 3.69 -1.37 -15.85
CA ARG A 27 4.17 -1.24 -14.47
C ARG A 27 5.63 -1.67 -14.43
N PRO A 28 6.57 -0.80 -14.05
CA PRO A 28 7.96 -1.21 -13.84
C PRO A 28 8.04 -2.05 -12.55
N ILE A 29 8.42 -3.32 -12.68
CA ILE A 29 8.63 -4.21 -11.53
C ILE A 29 10.14 -4.27 -11.23
N ALA A 30 10.51 -3.81 -10.04
CA ALA A 30 11.87 -3.82 -9.53
C ALA A 30 12.23 -5.19 -8.93
N LEU A 31 12.95 -6.03 -9.68
CA LEU A 31 13.46 -7.31 -9.20
C LEU A 31 14.81 -7.13 -8.52
N THR A 32 14.81 -7.25 -7.20
CA THR A 32 16.05 -7.21 -6.39
C THR A 32 16.68 -8.59 -6.24
N SER A 33 17.98 -8.63 -5.92
CA SER A 33 18.69 -9.86 -5.57
C SER A 33 18.00 -10.64 -4.44
N ILE A 34 18.21 -11.96 -4.38
CA ILE A 34 17.64 -12.84 -3.34
C ILE A 34 18.05 -12.33 -1.94
N ILE A 35 19.31 -11.94 -1.78
CA ILE A 35 19.83 -11.43 -0.51
C ILE A 35 19.09 -10.14 -0.10
N MET A 36 18.87 -9.21 -1.04
CA MET A 36 18.08 -8.00 -0.78
C MET A 36 16.61 -8.33 -0.44
N LYS A 37 15.99 -9.34 -1.08
CA LYS A 37 14.63 -9.78 -0.71
C LYS A 37 14.57 -10.29 0.73
N CYS A 38 15.55 -11.11 1.15
CA CYS A 38 15.65 -11.58 2.53
C CYS A 38 15.83 -10.41 3.50
N PHE A 39 16.73 -9.47 3.20
CA PHE A 39 16.94 -8.27 4.00
C PHE A 39 15.67 -7.43 4.14
N LYS A 40 14.97 -7.13 3.03
CA LYS A 40 13.67 -6.44 3.05
C LYS A 40 12.65 -7.15 3.93
N ARG A 41 12.60 -8.49 3.91
CA ARG A 41 11.69 -9.28 4.76
C ARG A 41 12.00 -9.10 6.25
N LEU A 42 13.29 -9.09 6.62
CA LEU A 42 13.73 -8.86 7.99
C LEU A 42 13.35 -7.44 8.47
N VAL A 43 13.66 -6.43 7.65
CA VAL A 43 13.31 -5.03 7.94
C VAL A 43 11.79 -4.85 8.05
N MET A 44 11.02 -5.42 7.13
CA MET A 44 9.55 -5.34 7.18
C MET A 44 8.99 -5.96 8.46
N ARG A 45 9.54 -7.10 8.90
CA ARG A 45 9.12 -7.73 10.16
C ARG A 45 9.43 -6.82 11.35
N HIS A 46 10.62 -6.23 11.39
CA HIS A 46 11.00 -5.30 12.46
C HIS A 46 10.11 -4.05 12.50
N ILE A 47 9.81 -3.43 11.35
CA ILE A 47 8.90 -2.29 11.28
C ILE A 47 7.50 -2.70 11.77
N LYS A 48 6.99 -3.86 11.34
CA LYS A 48 5.68 -4.36 11.76
C LYS A 48 5.58 -4.59 13.26
N THR A 49 6.65 -4.98 13.95
CA THR A 49 6.62 -5.17 15.42
C THR A 49 6.54 -3.85 16.18
N GLN A 50 6.94 -2.74 15.57
CA GLN A 50 6.86 -1.40 16.17
C GLN A 50 5.55 -0.67 15.84
N LEU A 51 4.79 -1.14 14.86
CA LEU A 51 3.52 -0.52 14.49
C LEU A 51 2.43 -0.91 15.50
N PRO A 52 1.69 0.06 16.08
CA PRO A 52 0.60 -0.26 16.98
C PRO A 52 -0.52 -1.01 16.23
N PRO A 53 -1.18 -2.00 16.86
CA PRO A 53 -2.30 -2.70 16.25
C PRO A 53 -3.51 -1.77 15.98
N SER A 54 -3.52 -0.58 16.57
CA SER A 54 -4.53 0.46 16.42
C SER A 54 -4.17 1.57 15.43
N LEU A 55 -3.06 1.47 14.67
CA LEU A 55 -2.58 2.56 13.79
C LEU A 55 -3.68 3.13 12.88
N ASP A 56 -4.47 2.25 12.27
CA ASP A 56 -5.69 2.61 11.53
C ASP A 56 -6.68 1.44 11.55
N LEU A 57 -7.80 1.62 12.25
CA LEU A 57 -8.85 0.61 12.36
C LEU A 57 -9.61 0.36 11.05
N LEU A 58 -9.60 1.34 10.14
CA LEU A 58 -10.26 1.28 8.82
C LEU A 58 -9.27 0.97 7.68
N GLN A 59 -8.00 0.68 7.99
CA GLN A 59 -7.08 0.13 7.01
C GLN A 59 -7.35 -1.37 6.83
N PHE A 60 -7.98 -1.74 5.73
CA PHE A 60 -8.25 -3.15 5.41
C PHE A 60 -7.11 -3.83 4.64
N ALA A 61 -6.37 -3.07 3.82
CA ALA A 61 -5.29 -3.61 3.01
C ALA A 61 -3.99 -3.83 3.82
N TYR A 62 -3.23 -4.86 3.45
CA TYR A 62 -1.92 -5.20 4.01
C TYR A 62 -1.89 -5.52 5.53
N ARG A 63 -3.07 -5.75 6.14
CA ARG A 63 -3.21 -6.20 7.53
C ARG A 63 -3.57 -7.69 7.59
N PRO A 64 -3.05 -8.45 8.57
CA PRO A 64 -3.52 -9.80 8.82
C PRO A 64 -4.98 -9.77 9.28
N ASN A 65 -5.74 -10.83 8.94
CA ASN A 65 -7.14 -11.00 9.34
C ASN A 65 -8.07 -9.87 8.87
N ARG A 66 -7.77 -9.27 7.71
CA ARG A 66 -8.62 -8.30 7.03
C ARG A 66 -8.70 -8.63 5.55
N SER A 67 -9.87 -8.42 4.94
CA SER A 67 -10.12 -8.66 3.52
C SER A 67 -10.74 -7.45 2.81
N THR A 68 -10.88 -7.55 1.50
CA THR A 68 -11.66 -6.59 0.70
C THR A 68 -13.15 -6.66 1.04
N ASP A 69 -13.65 -7.83 1.44
CA ASP A 69 -15.04 -8.01 1.84
C ASP A 69 -15.34 -7.26 3.15
N ASP A 70 -14.40 -7.25 4.10
CA ASP A 70 -14.52 -6.45 5.33
C ASP A 70 -14.67 -4.96 5.00
N ALA A 71 -13.89 -4.46 4.02
CA ALA A 71 -13.94 -3.07 3.60
C ALA A 71 -15.30 -2.70 2.99
N ILE A 72 -15.81 -3.56 2.09
CA ILE A 72 -17.10 -3.39 1.43
C ILE A 72 -18.23 -3.47 2.46
N SER A 73 -18.23 -4.51 3.30
CA SER A 73 -19.24 -4.73 4.33
C SER A 73 -19.30 -3.56 5.30
N THR A 74 -18.14 -3.09 5.79
CA THR A 74 -18.07 -1.93 6.70
C THR A 74 -18.61 -0.67 6.02
N THR A 75 -18.22 -0.40 4.78
CA THR A 75 -18.67 0.78 4.02
C THR A 75 -20.18 0.76 3.79
N LEU A 76 -20.71 -0.39 3.36
CA LEU A 76 -22.15 -0.56 3.13
C LEU A 76 -22.94 -0.46 4.42
N HIS A 77 -22.48 -1.08 5.51
CA HIS A 77 -23.12 -1.00 6.81
C HIS A 77 -23.25 0.46 7.28
N LEU A 78 -22.15 1.22 7.24
CA LEU A 78 -22.16 2.64 7.62
C LEU A 78 -23.12 3.47 6.75
N ALA A 79 -23.13 3.23 5.44
CA ALA A 79 -24.02 3.95 4.52
C ALA A 79 -25.50 3.62 4.77
N LEU A 80 -25.84 2.33 4.88
CA LEU A 80 -27.21 1.88 5.06
C LEU A 80 -27.77 2.31 6.43
N THR A 81 -27.00 2.16 7.50
CA THR A 81 -27.39 2.63 8.84
C THR A 81 -27.62 4.14 8.87
N HIS A 82 -26.87 4.93 8.09
CA HIS A 82 -27.15 6.35 7.98
C HIS A 82 -28.48 6.63 7.24
N LEU A 83 -28.78 5.89 6.17
CA LEU A 83 -29.97 6.06 5.34
C LEU A 83 -31.28 5.61 6.01
N GLU A 84 -31.24 4.86 7.11
CA GLU A 84 -32.42 4.55 7.93
C GLU A 84 -33.07 5.82 8.51
N LYS A 85 -32.32 6.93 8.62
CA LYS A 85 -32.84 8.22 9.05
C LYS A 85 -33.57 8.92 7.89
N LYS A 86 -34.86 9.21 8.09
CA LYS A 86 -35.69 9.91 7.10
C LYS A 86 -35.07 11.26 6.70
N GLY A 87 -35.12 11.56 5.40
CA GLY A 87 -34.63 12.82 4.84
C GLY A 87 -33.10 12.94 4.76
N THR A 88 -32.35 11.85 5.00
CA THR A 88 -30.90 11.84 4.87
C THR A 88 -30.44 11.23 3.54
N TYR A 89 -29.17 11.48 3.18
CA TYR A 89 -28.52 10.88 2.01
C TYR A 89 -27.05 10.62 2.33
N VAL A 90 -26.40 9.77 1.53
CA VAL A 90 -24.97 9.45 1.63
C VAL A 90 -24.27 9.88 0.34
N ARG A 91 -23.07 10.45 0.46
CA ARG A 91 -22.17 10.70 -0.67
C ARG A 91 -20.87 9.96 -0.41
N MET A 92 -20.39 9.25 -1.41
CA MET A 92 -19.10 8.55 -1.37
C MET A 92 -18.12 9.23 -2.31
N LEU A 93 -16.92 9.52 -1.81
CA LEU A 93 -15.80 10.03 -2.59
C LEU A 93 -14.73 8.95 -2.67
N PHE A 94 -14.44 8.47 -3.87
CA PHE A 94 -13.37 7.53 -4.13
C PHE A 94 -12.11 8.29 -4.55
N ILE A 95 -11.01 8.07 -3.84
CA ILE A 95 -9.72 8.73 -4.08
C ILE A 95 -8.71 7.65 -4.42
N ASP A 96 -7.97 7.86 -5.51
CA ASP A 96 -6.84 7.00 -5.90
C ASP A 96 -5.57 7.84 -6.11
N PHE A 97 -4.43 7.29 -5.70
CA PHE A 97 -3.15 7.97 -5.81
C PHE A 97 -2.44 7.57 -7.11
N SER A 98 -2.19 8.56 -7.97
CA SER A 98 -1.36 8.38 -9.16
C SER A 98 0.05 7.92 -8.79
N SER A 99 0.43 6.71 -9.26
CA SER A 99 1.78 6.15 -9.08
C SER A 99 2.27 6.13 -7.63
N ALA A 100 1.39 5.77 -6.68
CA ALA A 100 1.62 5.87 -5.23
C ALA A 100 3.01 5.43 -4.73
N PHE A 101 3.58 4.33 -5.25
CA PHE A 101 4.90 3.85 -4.83
C PHE A 101 6.08 4.63 -5.42
N ASN A 102 5.90 5.24 -6.59
CA ASN A 102 6.94 6.01 -7.27
C ASN A 102 6.99 7.46 -6.77
N THR A 103 5.93 7.94 -6.11
CA THR A 103 5.79 9.32 -5.62
C THR A 103 6.10 9.48 -4.14
N ILE A 104 6.53 8.40 -3.45
CA ILE A 104 6.95 8.47 -2.05
C ILE A 104 8.19 9.34 -1.91
N VAL A 105 8.13 10.33 -1.02
CA VAL A 105 9.29 11.16 -0.65
C VAL A 105 10.05 10.48 0.49
N PRO A 106 11.30 10.00 0.28
CA PRO A 106 12.02 9.22 1.29
C PRO A 106 12.23 9.95 2.62
N GLN A 107 12.47 11.27 2.57
CA GLN A 107 12.69 12.12 3.74
C GLN A 107 11.49 12.07 4.71
N HIS A 108 10.27 12.17 4.18
CA HIS A 108 9.05 12.12 4.98
C HIS A 108 8.79 10.73 5.55
N LEU A 109 9.10 9.67 4.78
CA LEU A 109 8.96 8.30 5.27
C LEU A 109 9.94 8.02 6.42
N ILE A 110 11.21 8.43 6.27
CA ILE A 110 12.23 8.27 7.32
C ILE A 110 11.80 9.01 8.59
N GLY A 111 11.34 10.26 8.47
CA GLY A 111 10.85 11.03 9.62
C GLY A 111 9.66 10.39 10.34
N LYS A 112 8.76 9.72 9.61
CA LYS A 112 7.67 8.94 10.23
C LYS A 112 8.17 7.67 10.90
N LEU A 113 9.12 6.97 10.29
CA LEU A 113 9.68 5.73 10.85
C LEU A 113 10.51 6.00 12.11
N SER A 114 11.19 7.14 12.21
CA SER A 114 11.93 7.52 13.43
C SER A 114 11.05 7.79 14.64
N LEU A 115 9.75 8.07 14.44
CA LEU A 115 8.78 8.23 15.53
C LEU A 115 8.29 6.87 16.09
N LEU A 116 8.56 5.77 15.39
CA LEU A 116 8.22 4.41 15.81
C LEU A 116 9.36 3.71 16.56
N ALA A 117 10.53 4.34 16.64
CA ALA A 117 11.73 3.79 17.27
C ALA A 117 11.85 4.19 18.73
#